data_AF-A0A8H8R304-F1
#
_entry.id   AF-A0A8H8R304-F1
#
_cell.length_a   1.000
_cell.length_b   1.000
_cell.length_c   1.000
_cell.angle_alpha   90.00
_cell.angle_beta   90.00
_cell.angle_gamma   90.00
#
_symmetry.space_group_name_H-M   'P 1'
#
loop_
_entity.id
_entity.type
_entity.pdbx_description
1 polymer ?
#
loop_
_entity_poly.entity_id
_entity_poly.type
_entity_poly.pdbx_seq_one_letter_code
_entity_poly.pdbx_strand_id
1 'polypeptide(L)'
;MTDEQHLILPTSIGILLSVPSSISHIPYGKMHLINGALLASIPIVLASQTVFSVHDDILAFPQYEVIFSDSFISDAAANHIIEQASSSIQEPPPSSNTKSIEPSGAPHTHHDKPFDPTYESYELMYLNGEQHLCTIPIVKSPPRNETSEAEARAAEQKELARATDRGWELLQELEGNCLYYISGWWSYAFCYNADITQFHQLPPQPGKPPVPPLRDPNTMEFVLGRARGGGMKAAEWENQLDPPKGQKNQPPNTELQVKGDTRYLVQKMEGGTTCDLTGKPRRVEVQFHCNPHVTDRIGYIKEVTTCSYLMVVYTPRLCNDVAFMPPKDNKAHPITCRVIVPEDEIDYRLQLKTLEAELETAGQKKETKINVGGVVVGGGQWMNNEGARMPIPPNFGKEPLGSHTEIIARAKSKAEGGQVEMASDAELAKLDLEPEMVDQLRKEVQKMAKEKGWKIEVVDAPGEVREILGIVDNDEKDDDTTPEAVETKAEGDEGSEEVYKDEL
;
A
#
# COMPACT_ATOMS: atom_id res chain seq x y z
N MET A 1 -33.71 -64.97 -8.19
CA MET A 1 -34.39 -64.94 -9.50
C MET A 1 -34.54 -63.49 -9.85
N THR A 2 -33.53 -62.87 -10.47
CA THR A 2 -33.17 -62.81 -11.92
C THR A 2 -33.40 -61.36 -12.32
N ASP A 3 -32.37 -60.53 -12.35
CA ASP A 3 -31.47 -60.26 -13.51
C ASP A 3 -32.07 -59.19 -14.43
N GLU A 4 -31.52 -57.97 -14.36
CA GLU A 4 -31.72 -56.90 -15.35
C GLU A 4 -30.34 -56.53 -15.90
N GLN A 5 -30.16 -56.76 -17.21
CA GLN A 5 -28.91 -56.59 -17.94
C GLN A 5 -28.72 -55.14 -18.39
N HIS A 6 -27.57 -54.56 -18.08
CA HIS A 6 -27.05 -53.33 -18.68
C HIS A 6 -26.33 -53.62 -20.01
N LEU A 7 -26.62 -52.81 -21.04
CA LEU A 7 -25.84 -52.74 -22.28
C LEU A 7 -24.95 -51.48 -22.30
N ILE A 8 -23.73 -51.67 -22.79
CA ILE A 8 -22.60 -50.72 -22.85
C ILE A 8 -22.38 -50.30 -24.33
N LEU A 9 -21.75 -49.12 -24.53
CA LEU A 9 -20.76 -48.73 -25.58
C LEU A 9 -21.16 -47.47 -26.41
N PRO A 10 -20.23 -46.75 -27.09
CA PRO A 10 -19.36 -45.73 -26.49
C PRO A 10 -19.24 -44.43 -27.37
N THR A 11 -18.37 -43.53 -26.93
CA THR A 11 -17.99 -42.21 -27.47
C THR A 11 -17.11 -42.20 -28.73
N SER A 12 -17.26 -41.17 -29.58
CA SER A 12 -16.28 -40.63 -30.55
C SER A 12 -16.79 -39.26 -31.06
N ILE A 13 -16.03 -38.27 -31.55
CA ILE A 13 -14.61 -37.86 -31.59
C ILE A 13 -14.68 -36.39 -32.08
N GLY A 14 -13.77 -35.52 -31.62
CA GLY A 14 -13.68 -34.13 -32.07
C GLY A 14 -12.87 -33.91 -33.35
N ILE A 15 -12.66 -32.61 -33.65
CA ILE A 15 -11.68 -31.93 -34.51
C ILE A 15 -12.40 -30.95 -35.44
N LEU A 16 -12.05 -29.66 -35.38
CA LEU A 16 -11.87 -28.84 -36.58
C LEU A 16 -10.96 -27.64 -36.31
N LEU A 17 -10.13 -27.39 -37.31
CA LEU A 17 -8.90 -26.58 -37.37
C LEU A 17 -9.14 -25.12 -37.72
N SER A 18 -8.09 -24.34 -37.45
CA SER A 18 -7.83 -22.92 -37.67
C SER A 18 -7.64 -22.48 -39.14
N VAL A 19 -8.16 -21.27 -39.44
CA VAL A 19 -7.70 -20.11 -40.26
C VAL A 19 -6.88 -20.35 -41.56
N PRO A 20 -7.15 -19.56 -42.63
CA PRO A 20 -6.18 -18.54 -43.04
C PRO A 20 -6.76 -17.20 -43.54
N SER A 21 -5.87 -16.19 -43.59
CA SER A 21 -6.04 -14.77 -43.96
C SER A 21 -6.00 -14.49 -45.49
N SER A 22 -6.62 -13.38 -45.95
CA SER A 22 -5.99 -12.30 -46.78
C SER A 22 -6.98 -11.43 -47.63
N ILE A 23 -6.90 -10.11 -47.43
CA ILE A 23 -6.75 -8.97 -48.38
C ILE A 23 -7.80 -8.62 -49.49
N SER A 24 -8.29 -7.37 -49.39
CA SER A 24 -8.71 -6.36 -50.40
C SER A 24 -10.00 -6.48 -51.24
N HIS A 25 -10.88 -5.45 -51.14
CA HIS A 25 -11.27 -4.43 -52.16
C HIS A 25 -12.71 -3.89 -51.95
N ILE A 26 -12.86 -2.55 -51.99
CA ILE A 26 -14.13 -1.79 -52.03
C ILE A 26 -14.62 -1.70 -53.49
N PRO A 27 -15.95 -1.69 -53.80
CA PRO A 27 -16.60 -0.43 -54.19
C PRO A 27 -18.09 -0.25 -53.80
N TYR A 28 -18.44 1.01 -53.50
CA TYR A 28 -19.68 1.75 -53.82
C TYR A 28 -21.09 1.20 -53.55
N GLY A 29 -21.81 1.90 -52.65
CA GLY A 29 -22.99 2.67 -53.04
C GLY A 29 -24.38 2.08 -52.78
N LYS A 30 -25.07 2.57 -51.72
CA LYS A 30 -26.51 2.92 -51.76
C LYS A 30 -26.90 3.79 -50.56
N MET A 31 -27.31 5.02 -50.87
CA MET A 31 -28.04 5.93 -49.99
C MET A 31 -29.36 5.30 -49.53
N HIS A 32 -29.64 5.36 -48.24
CA HIS A 32 -31.02 5.35 -47.74
C HIS A 32 -31.19 6.40 -46.64
N LEU A 33 -32.27 7.16 -46.80
CA LEU A 33 -32.72 8.28 -45.98
C LEU A 33 -32.99 7.89 -44.52
N ILE A 34 -32.41 8.69 -43.62
CA ILE A 34 -33.07 9.42 -42.53
C ILE A 34 -34.14 8.66 -41.73
N ASN A 35 -33.74 8.15 -40.56
CA ASN A 35 -34.56 8.17 -39.36
C ASN A 35 -33.74 8.86 -38.26
N GLY A 36 -34.08 10.12 -37.98
CA GLY A 36 -33.46 10.90 -36.92
C GLY A 36 -33.86 10.36 -35.55
N ALA A 37 -32.97 9.59 -34.92
CA ALA A 37 -33.05 9.32 -33.50
C ALA A 37 -32.63 10.60 -32.75
N LEU A 38 -33.55 11.21 -32.02
CA LEU A 38 -33.24 12.22 -31.01
C LEU A 38 -32.34 11.59 -29.95
N LEU A 39 -31.03 11.82 -30.05
CA LEU A 39 -30.11 11.63 -28.93
C LEU A 39 -30.43 12.72 -27.91
N ALA A 40 -31.08 12.33 -26.82
CA ALA A 40 -31.16 13.14 -25.62
C ALA A 40 -29.72 13.35 -25.12
N SER A 41 -29.15 14.50 -25.43
CA SER A 41 -27.94 14.99 -24.78
C SER A 41 -28.29 15.26 -23.32
N ILE A 42 -28.05 14.29 -22.45
CA ILE A 42 -28.04 14.51 -21.01
C ILE A 42 -26.89 15.50 -20.76
N PRO A 43 -27.15 16.70 -20.23
CA PRO A 43 -26.06 17.53 -19.74
C PRO A 43 -25.41 16.75 -18.61
N ILE A 44 -24.16 16.34 -18.81
CA ILE A 44 -23.31 15.90 -17.72
C ILE A 44 -23.07 17.15 -16.88
N VAL A 45 -23.97 17.39 -15.93
CA VAL A 45 -23.68 18.28 -14.81
C VAL A 45 -22.52 17.60 -14.10
N LEU A 46 -21.33 18.18 -14.23
CA LEU A 46 -20.25 17.97 -13.27
C LEU A 46 -20.79 18.52 -11.94
N ALA A 47 -21.57 17.70 -11.24
CA ALA A 47 -21.80 17.92 -9.83
C ALA A 47 -20.42 17.90 -9.19
N SER A 48 -20.03 18.99 -8.52
CA SER A 48 -18.80 18.96 -7.75
C SER A 48 -18.96 17.81 -6.76
N GLN A 49 -18.00 16.89 -6.75
CA GLN A 49 -18.03 15.71 -5.88
C GLN A 49 -17.79 16.08 -4.41
N THR A 50 -17.78 17.37 -4.09
CA THR A 50 -17.57 17.91 -2.76
C THR A 50 -18.89 17.81 -1.99
N VAL A 51 -19.15 16.62 -1.46
CA VAL A 51 -20.19 16.42 -0.47
C VAL A 51 -19.78 17.20 0.77
N PHE A 52 -20.62 18.14 1.19
CA PHE A 52 -20.40 18.93 2.38
C PHE A 52 -20.18 18.01 3.60
N SER A 53 -18.97 17.98 4.13
CA SER A 53 -18.68 17.35 5.42
C SER A 53 -18.99 18.35 6.52
N VAL A 54 -19.58 17.91 7.64
CA VAL A 54 -19.75 18.77 8.84
C VAL A 54 -18.38 19.14 9.44
N HIS A 55 -17.33 18.43 9.04
CA HIS A 55 -15.94 18.74 9.38
C HIS A 55 -15.25 19.68 8.39
N ASP A 56 -15.91 20.06 7.28
CA ASP A 56 -15.35 21.01 6.34
C ASP A 56 -15.46 22.42 6.91
N ASP A 57 -14.32 23.10 6.98
CA ASP A 57 -14.29 24.52 7.31
C ASP A 57 -14.91 25.32 6.16
N ILE A 58 -16.09 25.89 6.42
CA ILE A 58 -16.82 26.73 5.45
C ILE A 58 -16.02 27.96 5.00
N LEU A 59 -15.00 28.36 5.76
CA LEU A 59 -14.08 29.46 5.40
C LEU A 59 -12.87 28.97 4.60
N ALA A 60 -12.64 27.67 4.50
CA ALA A 60 -11.53 27.11 3.74
C ALA A 60 -11.80 27.04 2.22
N PHE A 61 -13.02 27.32 1.75
CA PHE A 61 -13.36 27.29 0.32
C PHE A 61 -13.67 28.68 -0.25
N PRO A 62 -13.23 28.99 -1.49
CA PRO A 62 -12.40 28.15 -2.35
C PRO A 62 -10.97 28.00 -1.83
N GLN A 63 -10.40 26.79 -1.97
CA GLN A 63 -9.02 26.51 -1.60
C GLN A 63 -8.08 26.97 -2.69
N TYR A 64 -6.96 27.60 -2.31
CA TYR A 64 -5.91 28.04 -3.22
C TYR A 64 -4.56 27.45 -2.82
N GLU A 65 -3.71 27.17 -3.81
CA GLU A 65 -2.32 26.78 -3.62
C GLU A 65 -1.42 27.78 -4.35
N VAL A 66 -0.42 28.34 -3.65
CA VAL A 66 0.50 29.31 -4.24
C VAL A 66 1.68 28.56 -4.87
N ILE A 67 1.82 28.67 -6.19
CA ILE A 67 2.87 28.05 -6.99
C ILE A 67 3.81 29.16 -7.48
N PHE A 68 5.03 29.16 -6.98
CA PHE A 68 6.12 29.98 -7.52
C PHE A 68 6.67 29.28 -8.76
N SER A 69 6.26 29.79 -9.93
CA SER A 69 6.64 29.23 -11.22
C SER A 69 8.10 29.49 -11.49
N ASP A 70 8.74 28.54 -12.17
CA ASP A 70 10.12 28.69 -12.59
C ASP A 70 10.31 29.66 -13.76
N SER A 71 9.23 30.05 -14.41
CA SER A 71 9.22 30.97 -15.53
C SER A 71 9.29 32.45 -15.10
N PHE A 72 10.00 33.22 -15.90
CA PHE A 72 10.12 34.67 -15.77
C PHE A 72 9.08 35.39 -16.64
N ILE A 73 8.77 36.62 -16.28
CA ILE A 73 7.96 37.55 -17.10
C ILE A 73 8.72 38.87 -17.25
N SER A 74 8.71 39.47 -18.45
CA SER A 74 9.33 40.78 -18.64
C SER A 74 8.56 41.87 -17.88
N ASP A 75 9.25 42.90 -17.45
CA ASP A 75 8.66 44.12 -16.90
C ASP A 75 7.63 44.76 -17.86
N ALA A 76 7.94 44.81 -19.16
CA ALA A 76 7.02 45.30 -20.19
C ALA A 76 5.74 44.45 -20.29
N ALA A 77 5.86 43.12 -20.29
CA ALA A 77 4.71 42.22 -20.36
C ALA A 77 3.87 42.27 -19.08
N ALA A 78 4.52 42.33 -17.91
CA ALA A 78 3.84 42.45 -16.63
C ALA A 78 3.04 43.76 -16.53
N ASN A 79 3.63 44.88 -16.94
CA ASN A 79 2.95 46.18 -16.96
C ASN A 79 1.75 46.17 -17.91
N HIS A 80 1.90 45.58 -19.11
CA HIS A 80 0.79 45.45 -20.06
C HIS A 80 -0.38 44.64 -19.49
N ILE A 81 -0.10 43.54 -18.79
CA ILE A 81 -1.13 42.71 -18.13
C ILE A 81 -1.85 43.51 -17.03
N ILE A 82 -1.12 44.29 -16.23
CA ILE A 82 -1.70 45.12 -15.17
C ILE A 82 -2.56 46.25 -15.75
N GLU A 83 -2.14 46.89 -16.84
CA GLU A 83 -2.92 47.91 -17.56
C GLU A 83 -4.20 47.33 -18.17
N GLN A 84 -4.13 46.14 -18.76
CA GLN A 84 -5.32 45.42 -19.26
C GLN A 84 -6.27 45.00 -18.13
N ALA A 85 -5.74 44.54 -17.00
CA ALA A 85 -6.53 44.17 -15.84
C ALA A 85 -7.21 45.37 -15.16
N SER A 86 -6.53 46.52 -15.09
CA SER A 86 -7.10 47.74 -14.50
C SER A 86 -8.17 48.39 -15.40
N SER A 87 -8.02 48.32 -16.73
CA SER A 87 -9.01 48.85 -17.68
C SER A 87 -10.28 48.01 -17.79
N SER A 88 -10.20 46.70 -17.55
CA SER A 88 -11.35 45.77 -17.60
C SER A 88 -12.25 45.83 -16.36
N ILE A 89 -11.80 46.40 -15.25
CA ILE A 89 -12.64 46.66 -14.05
C ILE A 89 -13.67 47.78 -14.32
N GLN A 90 -13.56 48.53 -15.43
CA GLN A 90 -14.43 49.67 -15.75
C GLN A 90 -15.66 49.34 -16.64
N GLU A 91 -15.85 48.12 -17.13
CA GLU A 91 -17.04 47.76 -17.90
C GLU A 91 -18.01 46.85 -17.10
N PRO A 92 -19.29 47.24 -16.92
CA PRO A 92 -20.31 46.34 -16.39
C PRO A 92 -20.55 45.19 -17.37
N PRO A 93 -20.86 43.97 -16.90
CA PRO A 93 -20.95 42.80 -17.77
C PRO A 93 -22.06 42.98 -18.81
N PRO A 94 -21.80 42.74 -20.12
CA PRO A 94 -22.87 42.69 -21.10
C PRO A 94 -23.74 41.46 -20.82
N SER A 95 -25.05 41.67 -20.86
CA SER A 95 -26.06 40.62 -20.75
C SER A 95 -25.78 39.50 -21.76
N SER A 96 -25.84 38.26 -21.26
CA SER A 96 -25.68 37.02 -22.00
C SER A 96 -26.38 37.03 -23.36
N ASN A 97 -25.61 36.90 -24.45
CA ASN A 97 -26.13 36.43 -25.72
C ASN A 97 -25.42 35.15 -26.13
N THR A 98 -26.21 34.08 -26.19
CA THR A 98 -25.86 32.77 -26.72
C THR A 98 -25.56 32.87 -28.21
N LYS A 99 -24.32 32.53 -28.62
CA LYS A 99 -23.97 31.80 -29.85
C LYS A 99 -22.45 31.80 -30.04
N SER A 100 -21.85 30.63 -29.92
CA SER A 100 -21.03 29.97 -30.96
C SER A 100 -20.10 28.95 -30.31
N ILE A 101 -20.27 27.70 -30.73
CA ILE A 101 -19.39 26.57 -30.44
C ILE A 101 -18.51 26.41 -31.66
N GLU A 102 -17.19 26.45 -31.50
CA GLU A 102 -16.25 25.82 -32.43
C GLU A 102 -15.34 24.84 -31.67
N PRO A 103 -14.95 23.69 -32.28
CA PRO A 103 -14.23 22.63 -31.60
C PRO A 103 -12.72 22.75 -31.82
N SER A 104 -11.95 22.84 -30.73
CA SER A 104 -10.48 22.79 -30.79
C SER A 104 -9.98 21.44 -30.31
N GLY A 105 -9.66 20.56 -31.25
CA GLY A 105 -8.73 19.46 -31.06
C GLY A 105 -7.38 19.83 -31.66
N ALA A 106 -6.40 20.21 -30.82
CA ALA A 106 -4.97 20.12 -31.07
C ALA A 106 -4.18 20.41 -29.77
N PRO A 107 -2.96 19.87 -29.59
CA PRO A 107 -2.19 20.01 -28.36
C PRO A 107 -1.55 21.41 -28.29
N HIS A 108 -1.88 22.18 -27.26
CA HIS A 108 -1.41 23.55 -27.09
C HIS A 108 -0.04 23.60 -26.43
N THR A 109 0.93 24.14 -27.16
CA THR A 109 2.17 24.72 -26.64
C THR A 109 1.86 25.98 -25.82
N HIS A 110 2.53 26.12 -24.67
CA HIS A 110 2.35 27.17 -23.67
C HIS A 110 2.96 28.52 -24.09
N HIS A 111 2.39 29.20 -25.08
CA HIS A 111 2.65 30.64 -25.28
C HIS A 111 1.33 31.40 -25.43
N ASP A 112 1.16 32.39 -24.55
CA ASP A 112 0.19 33.49 -24.56
C ASP A 112 -1.29 33.14 -24.72
N LYS A 113 -1.93 32.80 -23.60
CA LYS A 113 -3.39 32.92 -23.48
C LYS A 113 -3.76 34.41 -23.35
N PRO A 114 -4.73 34.92 -24.11
CA PRO A 114 -5.29 36.26 -23.90
C PRO A 114 -5.87 36.39 -22.49
N PHE A 115 -5.64 37.54 -21.86
CA PHE A 115 -6.23 37.92 -20.57
C PHE A 115 -7.76 37.82 -20.62
N ASP A 116 -8.36 37.03 -19.72
CA ASP A 116 -9.81 36.96 -19.51
C ASP A 116 -10.17 37.48 -18.11
N PRO A 117 -10.68 38.73 -17.99
CA PRO A 117 -11.01 39.35 -16.70
C PRO A 117 -12.14 38.63 -15.95
N THR A 118 -12.85 37.69 -16.60
CA THR A 118 -13.97 36.99 -15.98
C THR A 118 -13.56 35.74 -15.20
N TYR A 119 -12.31 35.29 -15.35
CA TYR A 119 -11.78 34.07 -14.72
C TYR A 119 -10.44 34.26 -13.99
N GLU A 120 -9.71 35.36 -14.21
CA GLU A 120 -8.40 35.60 -13.60
C GLU A 120 -8.25 37.05 -13.13
N SER A 121 -7.61 37.24 -11.98
CA SER A 121 -7.13 38.53 -11.48
C SER A 121 -5.63 38.48 -11.24
N TYR A 122 -4.97 39.64 -11.20
CA TYR A 122 -3.53 39.73 -11.08
C TYR A 122 -3.15 40.61 -9.90
N GLU A 123 -2.19 40.16 -9.10
CA GLU A 123 -1.62 40.93 -7.99
C GLU A 123 -0.09 40.94 -8.06
N LEU A 124 0.48 42.07 -7.65
CA LEU A 124 1.92 42.24 -7.47
C LEU A 124 2.30 41.89 -6.04
N MET A 125 3.32 41.05 -5.88
CA MET A 125 3.90 40.74 -4.58
C MET A 125 5.42 40.88 -4.60
N TYR A 126 6.01 41.09 -3.42
CA TYR A 126 7.46 41.11 -3.24
C TYR A 126 7.86 39.97 -2.31
N LEU A 127 8.80 39.14 -2.74
CA LEU A 127 9.37 38.05 -1.95
C LEU A 127 10.89 38.11 -2.05
N ASN A 128 11.58 38.15 -0.91
CA ASN A 128 13.06 38.20 -0.85
C ASN A 128 13.70 39.33 -1.68
N GLY A 129 12.98 40.43 -1.91
CA GLY A 129 13.44 41.55 -2.73
C GLY A 129 13.20 41.40 -4.23
N GLU A 130 12.65 40.26 -4.68
CA GLU A 130 12.21 40.05 -6.06
C GLU A 130 10.71 40.35 -6.19
N GLN A 131 10.34 40.98 -7.31
CA GLN A 131 8.95 41.31 -7.61
C GLN A 131 8.34 40.14 -8.40
N HIS A 132 7.14 39.71 -8.00
CA HIS A 132 6.39 38.68 -8.71
C HIS A 132 5.04 39.20 -9.18
N LEU A 133 4.61 38.72 -10.34
CA LEU A 133 3.24 38.84 -10.82
C LEU A 133 2.52 37.52 -10.57
N CYS A 134 1.47 37.55 -9.75
CA CYS A 134 0.65 36.39 -9.41
C CYS A 134 -0.69 36.43 -10.13
N THR A 135 -1.00 35.36 -10.84
CA THR A 135 -2.32 35.11 -11.45
C THR A 135 -3.19 34.34 -10.46
N ILE A 136 -4.30 34.94 -10.05
CA ILE A 136 -5.27 34.40 -9.10
C ILE A 136 -6.55 34.03 -9.86
N PRO A 137 -6.97 32.76 -9.88
CA PRO A 137 -8.20 32.36 -10.56
C PRO A 137 -9.45 32.78 -9.76
N ILE A 138 -10.43 33.35 -10.45
CA ILE A 138 -11.73 33.75 -9.90
C ILE A 138 -12.68 32.55 -9.96
N VAL A 139 -13.01 32.00 -8.79
CA VAL A 139 -13.91 30.85 -8.67
C VAL A 139 -15.33 31.34 -8.45
N LYS A 140 -16.20 31.20 -9.46
CA LYS A 140 -17.63 31.53 -9.33
C LYS A 140 -18.34 30.41 -8.58
N SER A 141 -18.94 30.73 -7.43
CA SER A 141 -19.90 29.82 -6.80
C SER A 141 -21.20 29.82 -7.60
N PRO A 142 -21.79 28.65 -7.89
CA PRO A 142 -23.10 28.61 -8.54
C PRO A 142 -24.14 29.29 -7.65
N PRO A 143 -25.07 30.07 -8.22
CA PRO A 143 -26.11 30.74 -7.44
C PRO A 143 -26.98 29.70 -6.73
N ARG A 144 -27.23 29.91 -5.42
CA ARG A 144 -28.14 29.07 -4.63
C ARG A 144 -29.57 29.17 -5.16
N ASN A 145 -30.04 28.12 -5.82
CA ASN A 145 -31.44 27.94 -6.16
C ASN A 145 -32.01 26.77 -5.32
N GLU A 146 -33.01 27.05 -4.47
CA GLU A 146 -33.59 26.06 -3.54
C GLU A 146 -34.08 24.78 -4.24
N THR A 147 -34.62 24.90 -5.46
CA THR A 147 -35.06 23.77 -6.29
C THR A 147 -33.88 22.87 -6.69
N SER A 148 -32.74 23.48 -7.04
CA SER A 148 -31.53 22.73 -7.41
C SER A 148 -30.89 22.03 -6.22
N GLU A 149 -30.99 22.61 -5.01
CA GLU A 149 -30.48 22.00 -3.78
C GLU A 149 -31.33 20.79 -3.34
N ALA A 150 -32.64 20.82 -3.56
CA ALA A 150 -33.52 19.69 -3.27
C ALA A 150 -33.27 18.52 -4.24
N GLU A 151 -33.10 18.81 -5.53
CA GLU A 151 -32.75 17.81 -6.54
C GLU A 151 -31.36 17.21 -6.30
N ALA A 152 -30.37 18.03 -5.94
CA ALA A 152 -29.02 17.56 -5.60
C ALA A 152 -29.04 16.60 -4.40
N ARG A 153 -29.77 16.94 -3.33
CA ARG A 153 -29.94 16.05 -2.16
C ARG A 153 -30.64 14.75 -2.51
N ALA A 154 -31.67 14.80 -3.35
CA ALA A 154 -32.37 13.58 -3.79
C ALA A 154 -31.46 12.68 -4.65
N ALA A 155 -30.67 13.27 -5.55
CA ALA A 155 -29.67 12.55 -6.34
C ALA A 155 -28.59 11.92 -5.45
N GLU A 156 -28.10 12.64 -4.46
CA GLU A 156 -27.11 12.14 -3.50
C GLU A 156 -27.64 10.96 -2.68
N GLN A 157 -28.86 11.07 -2.12
CA GLN A 157 -29.48 9.97 -1.37
C GLN A 157 -29.64 8.71 -2.22
N LYS A 158 -29.99 8.89 -3.51
CA LYS A 158 -30.09 7.78 -4.46
C LYS A 158 -28.73 7.14 -4.72
N GLU A 159 -27.67 7.93 -4.88
CA GLU A 159 -26.30 7.41 -5.05
C GLU A 159 -25.78 6.72 -3.79
N LEU A 160 -26.13 7.22 -2.61
CA LEU A 160 -25.76 6.60 -1.32
C LEU A 160 -26.42 5.22 -1.17
N ALA A 161 -27.72 5.11 -1.51
CA ALA A 161 -28.43 3.83 -1.51
C ALA A 161 -27.80 2.85 -2.51
N ARG A 162 -27.55 3.30 -3.75
CA ARG A 162 -26.86 2.50 -4.78
C ARG A 162 -25.49 2.00 -4.31
N ALA A 163 -24.69 2.88 -3.71
CA ALA A 163 -23.36 2.54 -3.21
C ALA A 163 -23.43 1.53 -2.05
N THR A 164 -24.43 1.64 -1.16
CA THR A 164 -24.64 0.69 -0.07
C THR A 164 -24.93 -0.71 -0.61
N ASP A 165 -25.90 -0.83 -1.53
CA ASP A 165 -26.29 -2.10 -2.13
C ASP A 165 -25.13 -2.73 -2.93
N ARG A 166 -24.44 -1.91 -3.73
CA ARG A 166 -23.31 -2.36 -4.55
C ARG A 166 -22.11 -2.78 -3.69
N GLY A 167 -21.82 -2.03 -2.63
CA GLY A 167 -20.75 -2.36 -1.71
C GLY A 167 -21.01 -3.68 -0.97
N TRP A 168 -22.28 -3.95 -0.60
CA TRP A 168 -22.64 -5.23 -0.01
C TRP A 168 -22.42 -6.39 -0.99
N GLU A 169 -22.85 -6.26 -2.25
CA GLU A 169 -22.62 -7.26 -3.30
C GLU A 169 -21.13 -7.55 -3.50
N LEU A 170 -20.29 -6.52 -3.53
CA LEU A 170 -18.83 -6.65 -3.68
C LEU A 170 -18.18 -7.42 -2.53
N LEU A 171 -18.76 -7.37 -1.33
CA LEU A 171 -18.25 -8.09 -0.16
C LEU A 171 -18.72 -9.55 -0.10
N GLN A 172 -19.72 -9.97 -0.89
CA GLN A 172 -20.19 -11.37 -0.90
C GLN A 172 -19.09 -12.36 -1.25
N GLU A 173 -18.11 -11.97 -2.06
CA GLU A 173 -16.97 -12.82 -2.43
C GLU A 173 -16.02 -13.13 -1.25
N LEU A 174 -16.17 -12.46 -0.10
CA LEU A 174 -15.47 -12.82 1.14
C LEU A 174 -16.13 -13.99 1.87
N GLU A 175 -17.35 -14.38 1.48
CA GLU A 175 -18.07 -15.48 2.11
C GLU A 175 -17.30 -16.81 1.95
N GLY A 176 -17.28 -17.61 3.01
CA GLY A 176 -16.55 -18.89 3.04
C GLY A 176 -15.06 -18.78 3.34
N ASN A 177 -14.49 -17.56 3.37
CA ASN A 177 -13.10 -17.33 3.77
C ASN A 177 -13.03 -16.54 5.08
N CYS A 178 -11.96 -16.77 5.85
CA CYS A 178 -11.69 -16.05 7.09
C CYS A 178 -10.40 -15.24 6.97
N LEU A 179 -10.43 -14.00 7.48
CA LEU A 179 -9.27 -13.14 7.61
C LEU A 179 -8.70 -13.29 9.03
N TYR A 180 -7.38 -13.29 9.15
CA TYR A 180 -6.69 -13.47 10.42
C TYR A 180 -5.82 -12.27 10.76
N TYR A 181 -5.75 -11.93 12.05
CA TYR A 181 -4.92 -10.85 12.56
C TYR A 181 -4.32 -11.23 13.90
N ILE A 182 -3.03 -10.99 14.07
CA ILE A 182 -2.30 -11.28 15.31
C ILE A 182 -1.84 -9.94 15.88
N SER A 183 -2.18 -9.69 17.14
CA SER A 183 -1.80 -8.48 17.86
C SER A 183 -1.33 -8.85 19.26
N GLY A 184 -0.02 -9.02 19.40
CA GLY A 184 0.61 -9.43 20.65
C GLY A 184 0.06 -10.78 21.13
N TRP A 185 -0.59 -10.75 22.31
CA TRP A 185 -1.14 -11.93 22.97
C TRP A 185 -2.38 -12.51 22.28
N TRP A 186 -3.13 -11.71 21.51
CA TRP A 186 -4.41 -12.14 20.93
C TRP A 186 -4.30 -12.39 19.43
N SER A 187 -4.93 -13.47 18.99
CA SER A 187 -5.24 -13.75 17.59
C SER A 187 -6.73 -13.55 17.33
N TYR A 188 -7.05 -13.06 16.16
CA TYR A 188 -8.42 -12.76 15.73
C TYR A 188 -8.71 -13.45 14.42
N ALA A 189 -9.89 -14.05 14.30
CA ALA A 189 -10.44 -14.53 13.05
C ALA A 189 -11.72 -13.78 12.74
N PHE A 190 -11.83 -13.28 11.51
CA PHE A 190 -13.04 -12.67 10.98
C PHE A 190 -13.51 -13.48 9.79
N CYS A 191 -14.64 -14.16 9.94
CA CYS A 191 -15.28 -14.90 8.87
C CYS A 191 -16.51 -14.10 8.40
N TYR A 192 -16.50 -13.65 7.15
CA TYR A 192 -17.55 -12.77 6.62
C TYR A 192 -18.92 -13.44 6.72
N ASN A 193 -19.93 -12.72 7.24
CA ASN A 193 -21.28 -13.21 7.51
C ASN A 193 -21.39 -14.45 8.43
N ALA A 194 -20.35 -14.77 9.21
CA ALA A 194 -20.39 -15.83 10.22
C ALA A 194 -20.17 -15.26 11.62
N ASP A 195 -18.92 -15.19 12.08
CA ASP A 195 -18.56 -14.67 13.40
C ASP A 195 -17.15 -14.05 13.41
N ILE A 196 -16.90 -13.32 14.49
CA ILE A 196 -15.56 -12.82 14.83
C ILE A 196 -15.15 -13.49 16.12
N THR A 197 -13.99 -14.14 16.12
CA THR A 197 -13.44 -14.82 17.30
C THR A 197 -12.10 -14.22 17.70
N GLN A 198 -11.86 -14.20 19.00
CA GLN A 198 -10.62 -13.85 19.66
C GLN A 198 -10.12 -15.07 20.43
N PHE A 199 -8.87 -15.46 20.21
CA PHE A 199 -8.28 -16.67 20.77
C PHE A 199 -6.75 -16.55 20.90
N HIS A 200 -6.12 -17.49 21.61
CA HIS A 200 -4.68 -17.67 21.59
C HIS A 200 -4.28 -18.70 20.55
N GLN A 201 -3.26 -18.39 19.76
CA GLN A 201 -2.66 -19.34 18.84
C GLN A 201 -1.56 -20.16 19.51
N LEU A 202 -1.37 -21.39 19.06
CA LEU A 202 -0.22 -22.21 19.39
C LEU A 202 1.06 -21.58 18.80
N PRO A 203 2.23 -21.79 19.43
CA PRO A 203 3.50 -21.44 18.82
C PRO A 203 3.66 -22.08 17.44
N PRO A 204 4.42 -21.46 16.50
CA PRO A 204 4.71 -22.04 15.20
C PRO A 204 5.25 -23.47 15.34
N GLN A 205 4.61 -24.42 14.66
CA GLN A 205 5.01 -25.83 14.69
C GLN A 205 5.76 -26.20 13.41
N PRO A 206 6.88 -26.94 13.50
CA PRO A 206 7.59 -27.44 12.32
C PRO A 206 6.65 -28.22 11.38
N GLY A 207 6.70 -27.93 10.09
CA GLY A 207 5.90 -28.61 9.06
C GLY A 207 4.44 -28.18 8.95
N LYS A 208 3.97 -27.18 9.73
CA LYS A 208 2.63 -26.61 9.58
C LYS A 208 2.69 -25.18 9.02
N PRO A 209 1.78 -24.81 8.10
CA PRO A 209 1.75 -23.45 7.57
C PRO A 209 1.39 -22.46 8.70
N PRO A 210 1.97 -21.25 8.69
CA PRO A 210 1.71 -20.23 9.71
C PRO A 210 0.29 -19.64 9.64
N VAL A 211 -0.40 -19.80 8.51
CA VAL A 211 -1.77 -19.31 8.28
C VAL A 211 -2.63 -20.45 7.72
N PRO A 212 -3.84 -20.70 8.24
CA PRO A 212 -4.47 -20.01 9.38
C PRO A 212 -3.80 -20.36 10.73
N PRO A 213 -3.74 -19.40 11.67
CA PRO A 213 -3.17 -19.65 12.99
C PRO A 213 -3.98 -20.72 13.74
N LEU A 214 -3.28 -21.71 14.29
CA LEU A 214 -3.90 -22.81 15.03
C LEU A 214 -4.25 -22.36 16.44
N ARG A 215 -5.53 -22.47 16.82
CA ARG A 215 -5.99 -22.17 18.18
C ARG A 215 -5.35 -23.12 19.21
N ASP A 216 -4.98 -22.57 20.37
CA ASP A 216 -4.58 -23.33 21.56
C ASP A 216 -5.84 -23.83 22.31
N PRO A 217 -6.07 -25.15 22.39
CA PRO A 217 -7.22 -25.73 23.10
C PRO A 217 -7.23 -25.47 24.60
N ASN A 218 -6.09 -25.17 25.21
CA ASN A 218 -5.96 -24.93 26.65
C ASN A 218 -6.35 -23.51 27.06
N THR A 219 -6.64 -22.65 26.08
CA THR A 219 -6.96 -21.25 26.30
C THR A 219 -8.42 -20.96 25.98
N MET A 220 -8.91 -19.88 26.59
CA MET A 220 -10.26 -19.38 26.37
C MET A 220 -10.41 -18.74 24.99
N GLU A 221 -11.58 -18.96 24.39
CA GLU A 221 -11.99 -18.35 23.14
C GLU A 221 -13.19 -17.43 23.41
N PHE A 222 -13.17 -16.26 22.77
CA PHE A 222 -14.24 -15.28 22.87
C PHE A 222 -14.78 -14.94 21.49
N VAL A 223 -16.06 -15.25 21.27
CA VAL A 223 -16.81 -14.70 20.14
C VAL A 223 -17.09 -13.22 20.42
N LEU A 224 -16.64 -12.32 19.55
CA LEU A 224 -16.84 -10.87 19.67
C LEU A 224 -18.16 -10.40 19.07
N GLY A 225 -18.69 -11.15 18.09
CA GLY A 225 -20.00 -10.91 17.50
C GLY A 225 -20.36 -12.01 16.49
N ARG A 226 -21.65 -12.18 16.24
CA ARG A 226 -22.20 -13.15 15.28
C ARG A 226 -23.05 -12.43 14.24
N ALA A 227 -23.01 -12.92 13.00
CA ALA A 227 -23.88 -12.46 11.94
C ALA A 227 -25.30 -12.98 12.14
N ARG A 228 -26.30 -12.15 11.84
CA ARG A 228 -27.71 -12.53 11.87
C ARG A 228 -28.00 -13.46 10.68
N GLY A 229 -27.77 -14.76 10.85
CA GLY A 229 -28.05 -15.79 9.85
C GLY A 229 -27.06 -16.97 9.82
N GLY A 230 -25.86 -16.83 10.37
CA GLY A 230 -24.79 -17.82 10.24
C GLY A 230 -24.68 -18.88 11.36
N GLY A 231 -25.59 -18.86 12.35
CA GLY A 231 -25.31 -19.53 13.63
C GLY A 231 -26.48 -20.16 14.38
N MET A 232 -27.47 -20.73 13.69
CA MET A 232 -28.47 -21.59 14.35
C MET A 232 -28.44 -22.99 13.76
N LYS A 233 -27.68 -23.88 14.41
CA LYS A 233 -28.12 -25.28 14.50
C LYS A 233 -29.44 -25.29 15.27
N ALA A 234 -30.43 -25.97 14.71
CA ALA A 234 -31.83 -26.00 15.09
C ALA A 234 -32.12 -26.70 16.44
N ALA A 235 -31.49 -26.28 17.52
CA ALA A 235 -31.78 -26.78 18.86
C ALA A 235 -31.46 -25.68 19.88
N GLU A 236 -32.45 -24.83 20.18
CA GLU A 236 -32.70 -24.15 21.48
C GLU A 236 -33.45 -22.82 21.27
N TRP A 237 -34.57 -22.87 20.54
CA TRP A 237 -35.63 -21.86 20.58
C TRP A 237 -36.97 -22.49 20.20
N GLU A 238 -37.20 -23.73 20.62
CA GLU A 238 -38.57 -24.24 20.68
C GLU A 238 -39.22 -23.62 21.90
N ASN A 239 -39.59 -22.35 21.79
CA ASN A 239 -40.78 -21.73 22.39
C ASN A 239 -40.83 -20.25 22.00
N GLN A 240 -41.90 -19.94 21.27
CA GLN A 240 -42.48 -18.63 20.98
C GLN A 240 -42.06 -17.87 19.72
N LEU A 241 -43.01 -17.92 18.77
CA LEU A 241 -43.29 -17.07 17.60
C LEU A 241 -42.56 -17.45 16.31
N ASP A 242 -43.32 -18.07 15.40
CA ASP A 242 -42.95 -18.35 14.02
C ASP A 242 -42.42 -17.07 13.31
N PRO A 243 -41.19 -17.08 12.77
CA PRO A 243 -40.77 -16.00 11.89
C PRO A 243 -41.52 -16.10 10.55
N PRO A 244 -41.95 -14.97 9.95
CA PRO A 244 -42.64 -14.99 8.67
C PRO A 244 -41.72 -15.58 7.59
N LYS A 245 -42.19 -16.64 6.93
CA LYS A 245 -41.52 -17.26 5.79
C LYS A 245 -41.33 -16.23 4.66
N GLY A 246 -40.09 -15.81 4.39
CA GLY A 246 -39.80 -14.99 3.21
C GLY A 246 -38.54 -14.12 3.19
N GLN A 247 -37.72 -14.05 4.26
CA GLN A 247 -36.53 -13.19 4.27
C GLN A 247 -35.24 -14.00 4.37
N LYS A 248 -34.73 -14.47 3.24
CA LYS A 248 -33.33 -14.93 3.12
C LYS A 248 -32.37 -13.87 2.57
N ASN A 249 -32.89 -12.71 2.15
CA ASN A 249 -32.12 -11.64 1.50
C ASN A 249 -32.34 -10.29 2.19
N GLN A 250 -32.23 -10.21 3.52
CA GLN A 250 -31.95 -8.91 4.12
C GLN A 250 -30.44 -8.71 4.08
N PRO A 251 -29.95 -7.55 3.63
CA PRO A 251 -28.54 -7.26 3.80
C PRO A 251 -28.22 -7.41 5.29
N PRO A 252 -27.01 -7.89 5.65
CA PRO A 252 -26.51 -7.77 7.01
C PRO A 252 -26.67 -6.30 7.43
N ASN A 253 -26.61 -6.02 8.73
CA ASN A 253 -26.73 -4.65 9.26
C ASN A 253 -25.51 -3.80 8.83
N THR A 254 -25.40 -3.55 7.53
CA THR A 254 -24.35 -2.86 6.79
C THR A 254 -24.88 -1.51 6.40
N GLU A 255 -24.28 -0.48 7.01
CA GLU A 255 -24.63 0.90 6.79
C GLU A 255 -23.45 1.58 6.09
N LEU A 256 -23.71 2.36 5.05
CA LEU A 256 -22.69 3.24 4.47
C LEU A 256 -22.48 4.43 5.40
N GLN A 257 -21.26 4.60 5.88
CA GLN A 257 -20.88 5.76 6.68
C GLN A 257 -19.91 6.67 5.93
N VAL A 258 -20.01 7.96 6.24
CA VAL A 258 -19.15 9.01 5.68
C VAL A 258 -18.35 9.61 6.84
N LYS A 259 -17.02 9.63 6.72
CA LYS A 259 -16.13 10.30 7.68
C LYS A 259 -15.16 11.19 6.93
N GLY A 260 -15.29 12.50 7.13
CA GLY A 260 -14.62 13.48 6.27
C GLY A 260 -15.10 13.26 4.83
N ASP A 261 -14.14 13.08 3.92
CA ASP A 261 -14.39 12.81 2.51
C ASP A 261 -14.35 11.32 2.15
N THR A 262 -14.06 10.43 3.11
CA THR A 262 -13.98 8.98 2.88
C THR A 262 -15.31 8.30 3.20
N ARG A 263 -15.72 7.37 2.33
CA ARG A 263 -16.91 6.53 2.53
C ARG A 263 -16.49 5.08 2.73
N TYR A 264 -17.11 4.41 3.70
CA TYR A 264 -16.83 3.01 4.03
C TYR A 264 -18.09 2.29 4.50
N LEU A 265 -18.14 0.97 4.31
CA LEU A 265 -19.24 0.16 4.81
C LEU A 265 -19.00 -0.24 6.25
N VAL A 266 -20.06 -0.23 7.06
CA VAL A 266 -20.02 -0.58 8.47
C VAL A 266 -20.99 -1.72 8.76
N GLN A 267 -20.47 -2.87 9.17
CA GLN A 267 -21.26 -4.01 9.65
C GLN A 267 -21.23 -4.07 11.17
N LYS A 268 -22.41 -3.97 11.81
CA LYS A 268 -22.54 -4.13 13.26
C LYS A 268 -22.91 -5.58 13.60
N MET A 269 -22.06 -6.25 14.38
CA MET A 269 -22.27 -7.63 14.84
C MET A 269 -22.44 -7.67 16.36
N GLU A 270 -23.47 -8.36 16.82
CA GLU A 270 -23.83 -8.48 18.24
C GLU A 270 -23.94 -9.95 18.64
N GLY A 271 -24.34 -10.23 19.88
CA GLY A 271 -24.56 -11.59 20.35
C GLY A 271 -23.26 -12.39 20.46
N GLY A 272 -22.15 -11.75 20.83
CA GLY A 272 -20.92 -12.42 21.20
C GLY A 272 -21.00 -13.12 22.56
N THR A 273 -19.86 -13.62 23.02
CA THR A 273 -19.72 -14.26 24.34
C THR A 273 -19.99 -13.24 25.44
N THR A 274 -20.73 -13.63 26.47
CA THR A 274 -21.04 -12.76 27.62
C THR A 274 -19.77 -12.26 28.28
N CYS A 275 -19.70 -10.95 28.47
CA CYS A 275 -18.62 -10.27 29.17
C CYS A 275 -18.75 -10.52 30.67
N ASP A 276 -17.68 -10.97 31.30
CA ASP A 276 -17.55 -11.13 32.75
C ASP A 276 -17.61 -9.79 33.50
N LEU A 277 -17.01 -8.74 32.92
CA LEU A 277 -16.96 -7.41 33.53
C LEU A 277 -18.29 -6.64 33.48
N THR A 278 -19.04 -6.77 32.37
CA THR A 278 -20.25 -5.97 32.15
C THR A 278 -21.54 -6.78 32.21
N GLY A 279 -21.46 -8.12 32.17
CA GLY A 279 -22.60 -9.03 32.08
C GLY A 279 -23.33 -9.00 30.72
N LYS A 280 -22.90 -8.17 29.76
CA LYS A 280 -23.53 -8.02 28.44
C LYS A 280 -22.80 -8.85 27.38
N PRO A 281 -23.48 -9.32 26.33
CA PRO A 281 -22.80 -9.97 25.20
C PRO A 281 -21.83 -9.00 24.53
N ARG A 282 -20.65 -9.50 24.18
CA ARG A 282 -19.68 -8.74 23.37
C ARG A 282 -20.30 -8.32 22.03
N ARG A 283 -19.85 -7.18 21.52
CA ARG A 283 -20.26 -6.63 20.21
C ARG A 283 -19.07 -6.04 19.47
N VAL A 284 -19.15 -6.00 18.15
CA VAL A 284 -18.10 -5.47 17.29
C VAL A 284 -18.69 -4.71 16.11
N GLU A 285 -18.08 -3.57 15.81
CA GLU A 285 -18.31 -2.81 14.59
C GLU A 285 -17.16 -3.08 13.60
N VAL A 286 -17.49 -3.57 12.41
CA VAL A 286 -16.52 -3.87 11.34
C VAL A 286 -16.64 -2.78 10.27
N GLN A 287 -15.54 -2.09 10.00
CA GLN A 287 -15.46 -1.06 8.96
C GLN A 287 -14.66 -1.58 7.76
N PHE A 288 -15.27 -1.61 6.59
CA PHE A 288 -14.64 -2.04 5.34
C PHE A 288 -14.22 -0.83 4.53
N HIS A 289 -12.92 -0.69 4.31
CA HIS A 289 -12.31 0.39 3.55
C HIS A 289 -11.74 -0.13 2.23
N CYS A 290 -11.90 0.63 1.15
CA CYS A 290 -11.23 0.37 -0.11
C CYS A 290 -9.71 0.57 0.07
N ASN A 291 -8.92 -0.42 -0.35
CA ASN A 291 -7.49 -0.26 -0.54
C ASN A 291 -7.02 -1.08 -1.75
N PRO A 292 -6.61 -0.44 -2.85
CA PRO A 292 -6.23 -1.13 -4.08
C PRO A 292 -4.83 -1.78 -4.02
N HIS A 293 -4.02 -1.45 -3.01
CA HIS A 293 -2.62 -1.88 -2.90
C HIS A 293 -2.41 -3.11 -2.02
N VAL A 294 -3.49 -3.69 -1.47
CA VAL A 294 -3.42 -4.80 -0.53
C VAL A 294 -4.44 -5.86 -0.89
N THR A 295 -4.17 -7.10 -0.50
CA THR A 295 -5.18 -8.17 -0.48
C THR A 295 -6.11 -7.99 0.72
N ASP A 296 -7.24 -8.70 0.70
CA ASP A 296 -8.20 -8.72 1.82
C ASP A 296 -7.47 -9.01 3.14
N ARG A 297 -7.46 -8.04 4.05
CA ARG A 297 -6.80 -8.17 5.35
C ARG A 297 -7.46 -7.31 6.41
N ILE A 298 -7.37 -7.76 7.66
CA ILE A 298 -7.68 -6.92 8.81
C ILE A 298 -6.53 -5.92 8.98
N GLY A 299 -6.84 -4.62 8.95
CA GLY A 299 -5.87 -3.57 9.21
C GLY A 299 -5.50 -3.49 10.69
N TYR A 300 -6.52 -3.42 11.55
CA TYR A 300 -6.36 -3.49 13.00
C TYR A 300 -7.70 -3.82 13.67
N ILE A 301 -7.61 -4.19 14.94
CA ILE A 301 -8.75 -4.27 15.85
C ILE A 301 -8.39 -3.58 17.17
N LYS A 302 -9.34 -2.86 17.75
CA LYS A 302 -9.20 -2.27 19.08
C LYS A 302 -10.48 -2.41 19.89
N GLU A 303 -10.33 -2.52 21.21
CA GLU A 303 -11.43 -2.42 22.15
C GLU A 303 -11.69 -0.95 22.45
N VAL A 304 -12.83 -0.42 21.97
CA VAL A 304 -13.17 1.01 22.12
C VAL A 304 -13.79 1.31 23.49
N THR A 305 -14.54 0.36 24.03
CA THR A 305 -15.07 0.35 25.40
C THR A 305 -15.12 -1.10 25.86
N THR A 306 -15.22 -1.35 27.16
CA THR A 306 -15.20 -2.72 27.72
C THR A 306 -16.16 -3.65 26.98
N CYS A 307 -15.64 -4.73 26.40
CA CYS A 307 -16.37 -5.74 25.61
C CYS A 307 -17.07 -5.20 24.34
N SER A 308 -16.60 -4.07 23.81
CA SER A 308 -17.06 -3.46 22.55
C SER A 308 -15.85 -3.16 21.66
N TYR A 309 -15.85 -3.74 20.47
CA TYR A 309 -14.68 -3.73 19.58
C TYR A 309 -14.95 -2.94 18.30
N LEU A 310 -13.87 -2.41 17.71
CA LEU A 310 -13.84 -1.83 16.38
C LEU A 310 -12.78 -2.55 15.56
N MET A 311 -13.19 -3.18 14.46
CA MET A 311 -12.32 -3.86 13.50
C MET A 311 -12.33 -3.09 12.18
N VAL A 312 -11.14 -2.84 11.61
CA VAL A 312 -11.00 -2.25 10.27
C VAL A 312 -10.47 -3.31 9.32
N VAL A 313 -11.18 -3.50 8.20
CA VAL A 313 -10.82 -4.43 7.12
C VAL A 313 -10.51 -3.62 5.87
N TYR A 314 -9.34 -3.87 5.28
CA TYR A 314 -8.97 -3.33 3.98
C TYR A 314 -9.25 -4.38 2.91
N THR A 315 -9.97 -3.98 1.86
CA THR A 315 -10.30 -4.85 0.73
C THR A 315 -10.20 -4.08 -0.60
N PRO A 316 -9.59 -4.66 -1.65
CA PRO A 316 -9.61 -4.07 -2.98
C PRO A 316 -10.99 -4.18 -3.64
N ARG A 317 -11.90 -5.03 -3.15
CA ARG A 317 -13.20 -5.29 -3.78
C ARG A 317 -14.09 -4.05 -3.81
N LEU A 318 -14.12 -3.29 -2.70
CA LEU A 318 -14.87 -2.04 -2.62
C LEU A 318 -14.34 -0.97 -3.59
N CYS A 319 -13.07 -1.05 -3.98
CA CYS A 319 -12.48 -0.12 -4.94
C CYS A 319 -13.06 -0.26 -6.36
N ASN A 320 -13.83 -1.32 -6.66
CA ASN A 320 -14.55 -1.45 -7.93
C ASN A 320 -15.73 -0.47 -8.06
N ASP A 321 -16.04 0.27 -7.01
CA ASP A 321 -17.03 1.34 -7.03
C ASP A 321 -16.39 2.67 -6.62
N VAL A 322 -16.62 3.69 -7.44
CA VAL A 322 -16.09 5.04 -7.23
C VAL A 322 -16.56 5.68 -5.93
N ALA A 323 -17.68 5.21 -5.36
CA ALA A 323 -18.20 5.72 -4.10
C ALA A 323 -17.31 5.37 -2.90
N PHE A 324 -16.53 4.29 -2.95
CA PHE A 324 -15.63 3.87 -1.86
C PHE A 324 -14.18 4.24 -2.10
N MET A 325 -13.82 4.68 -3.31
CA MET A 325 -12.48 5.17 -3.57
C MET A 325 -12.21 6.38 -2.67
N PRO A 326 -10.98 6.52 -2.14
CA PRO A 326 -10.58 7.75 -1.50
C PRO A 326 -10.89 8.93 -2.43
N PRO A 327 -11.41 10.04 -1.89
CA PRO A 327 -11.57 11.27 -2.65
C PRO A 327 -10.24 11.58 -3.33
N LYS A 328 -10.30 11.99 -4.59
CA LYS A 328 -9.11 12.58 -5.21
C LYS A 328 -8.82 13.85 -4.44
N ASP A 329 -7.57 14.08 -4.06
CA ASP A 329 -7.15 15.33 -3.44
C ASP A 329 -7.79 16.48 -4.21
N ASN A 330 -8.61 17.28 -3.51
CA ASN A 330 -9.19 18.49 -4.09
C ASN A 330 -8.01 19.37 -4.46
N LYS A 331 -7.66 19.37 -5.75
CA LYS A 331 -6.59 20.23 -6.24
C LYS A 331 -7.03 21.66 -5.99
N ALA A 332 -6.39 22.28 -5.01
CA ALA A 332 -6.58 23.69 -4.73
C ALA A 332 -6.35 24.49 -6.03
N HIS A 333 -7.06 25.60 -6.16
CA HIS A 333 -6.94 26.42 -7.35
C HIS A 333 -5.55 27.07 -7.36
N PRO A 334 -4.72 26.83 -8.40
CA PRO A 334 -3.33 27.27 -8.38
C PRO A 334 -3.23 28.77 -8.62
N ILE A 335 -2.65 29.49 -7.66
CA ILE A 335 -2.17 30.85 -7.82
C ILE A 335 -0.75 30.77 -8.38
N THR A 336 -0.56 31.16 -9.63
CA THR A 336 0.76 31.06 -10.28
C THR A 336 1.49 32.39 -10.21
N CYS A 337 2.62 32.42 -9.50
CA CYS A 337 3.46 33.60 -9.34
C CYS A 337 4.73 33.48 -10.18
N ARG A 338 5.02 34.49 -11.02
CA ARG A 338 6.23 34.56 -11.87
C ARG A 338 7.09 35.75 -11.49
N VAL A 339 8.41 35.57 -11.43
CA VAL A 339 9.35 36.66 -11.15
C VAL A 339 9.35 37.63 -12.34
N ILE A 340 9.25 38.93 -12.04
CA ILE A 340 9.37 40.01 -13.02
C ILE A 340 10.85 40.36 -13.18
N VAL A 341 11.34 40.32 -14.43
CA VAL A 341 12.75 40.54 -14.79
C VAL A 341 12.82 41.51 -15.97
N PRO A 342 13.83 42.39 -16.06
CA PRO A 342 14.08 43.17 -17.27
C PRO A 342 14.21 42.27 -18.51
N GLU A 343 13.65 42.68 -19.64
CA GLU A 343 13.59 41.85 -20.86
C GLU A 343 14.97 41.37 -21.35
N ASP A 344 16.02 42.17 -21.15
CA ASP A 344 17.40 41.86 -21.51
C ASP A 344 18.09 40.86 -20.55
N GLU A 345 17.56 40.68 -19.34
CA GLU A 345 18.12 39.77 -18.34
C GLU A 345 17.45 38.38 -18.33
N ILE A 346 16.32 38.20 -19.04
CA ILE A 346 15.54 36.95 -19.02
C ILE A 346 16.40 35.76 -19.47
N ASP A 347 17.10 35.89 -20.60
CA ASP A 347 17.92 34.80 -21.15
C ASP A 347 19.06 34.41 -20.20
N TYR A 348 19.68 35.39 -19.55
CA TYR A 348 20.74 35.18 -18.58
C TYR A 348 20.22 34.46 -17.32
N ARG A 349 19.07 34.89 -16.79
CA ARG A 349 18.40 34.26 -15.64
C ARG A 349 17.96 32.83 -15.96
N LEU A 350 17.46 32.58 -17.16
CA LEU A 350 17.10 31.23 -17.61
C LEU A 350 18.33 30.32 -17.64
N GLN A 351 19.45 30.79 -18.19
CA GLN A 351 20.71 30.04 -18.22
C GLN A 351 21.25 29.73 -16.83
N LEU A 352 21.29 30.72 -15.93
CA LEU A 352 21.66 30.53 -14.52
C LEU A 352 20.83 29.43 -13.87
N LYS A 353 19.51 29.49 -14.05
CA LYS A 353 18.60 28.51 -13.48
C LYS A 353 18.78 27.10 -14.05
N THR A 354 19.04 26.98 -15.35
CA THR A 354 19.35 25.68 -15.96
C THR A 354 20.65 25.10 -15.41
N LEU A 355 21.68 25.93 -15.21
CA LEU A 355 22.95 25.50 -14.60
C LEU A 355 22.75 25.10 -13.14
N GLU A 356 21.93 25.83 -12.38
CA GLU A 356 21.58 25.48 -11.01
C GLU A 356 20.85 24.13 -10.96
N ALA A 357 19.86 23.90 -11.81
CA ALA A 357 19.16 22.61 -11.90
C ALA A 357 20.11 21.46 -12.32
N GLU A 358 21.05 21.71 -13.22
CA GLU A 358 22.11 20.75 -13.59
C GLU A 358 23.06 20.47 -12.41
N LEU A 359 23.42 21.49 -11.63
CA LEU A 359 24.24 21.34 -10.43
C LEU A 359 23.51 20.62 -9.30
N GLU A 360 22.21 20.86 -9.13
CA GLU A 360 21.36 20.15 -8.17
C GLU A 360 21.18 18.68 -8.54
N THR A 361 20.92 18.38 -9.82
CA THR A 361 20.83 17.00 -10.31
C THR A 361 22.19 16.29 -10.27
N ALA A 362 23.30 17.00 -10.51
CA ALA A 362 24.64 16.49 -10.27
C ALA A 362 24.94 16.30 -8.76
N GLY A 363 24.39 17.15 -7.91
CA GLY A 363 24.46 17.09 -6.44
C GLY A 363 23.58 16.00 -5.82
N GLN A 364 22.56 15.50 -6.52
CA GLN A 364 21.72 14.37 -6.11
C GLN A 364 22.44 13.01 -6.20
N LYS A 365 23.70 12.98 -6.65
CA LYS A 365 24.63 11.86 -6.37
C LYS A 365 25.22 11.91 -4.94
N LYS A 366 24.69 12.75 -4.06
CA LYS A 366 24.99 12.74 -2.62
C LYS A 366 23.81 12.12 -1.88
N GLU A 367 24.02 10.94 -1.32
CA GLU A 367 23.05 10.11 -0.59
C GLU A 367 22.08 10.96 0.26
N THR A 368 20.82 11.04 -0.16
CA THR A 368 19.77 11.69 0.64
C THR A 368 19.47 10.81 1.85
N LYS A 369 19.81 11.29 3.05
CA LYS A 369 19.53 10.61 4.32
C LYS A 369 18.02 10.45 4.49
N ILE A 370 17.56 9.23 4.73
CA ILE A 370 16.15 8.90 4.92
C ILE A 370 15.71 9.41 6.30
N ASN A 371 14.64 10.21 6.36
CA ASN A 371 14.04 10.65 7.62
C ASN A 371 12.71 9.94 7.81
N VAL A 372 12.58 9.15 8.88
CA VAL A 372 11.32 8.49 9.26
C VAL A 372 10.90 9.04 10.62
N GLY A 373 9.79 9.80 10.64
CA GLY A 373 9.19 10.26 11.89
C GLY A 373 10.07 11.17 12.74
N GLY A 374 10.92 12.00 12.13
CA GLY A 374 11.80 12.95 12.85
C GLY A 374 13.15 12.38 13.25
N VAL A 375 13.42 11.10 12.96
CA VAL A 375 14.72 10.47 13.17
C VAL A 375 15.40 10.28 11.81
N VAL A 376 16.52 10.97 11.60
CA VAL A 376 17.38 10.78 10.42
C VAL A 376 18.10 9.45 10.57
N VAL A 377 17.79 8.49 9.70
CA VAL A 377 18.34 7.14 9.75
C VAL A 377 19.67 7.11 8.99
N GLY A 378 20.75 6.78 9.69
CA GLY A 378 22.11 6.73 9.15
C GLY A 378 23.12 7.40 10.09
N GLY A 379 23.95 6.61 10.76
CA GLY A 379 24.89 7.04 11.81
C GLY A 379 26.06 7.94 11.36
N GLY A 380 26.06 8.44 10.14
CA GLY A 380 27.18 9.22 9.58
C GLY A 380 27.31 10.66 10.08
N GLN A 381 26.39 11.16 10.91
CA GLN A 381 26.47 12.52 11.47
C GLN A 381 27.19 12.58 12.83
N TRP A 382 27.28 11.45 13.52
CA TRP A 382 27.86 11.34 14.86
C TRP A 382 29.15 10.51 14.88
N MET A 383 29.59 10.03 13.72
CA MET A 383 30.85 9.30 13.56
C MET A 383 31.87 10.18 12.88
N ASN A 384 32.90 10.54 13.64
CA ASN A 384 34.19 10.99 13.14
C ASN A 384 34.69 9.95 12.13
N ASN A 385 35.40 10.36 11.08
CA ASN A 385 35.91 9.49 9.98
C ASN A 385 36.87 8.36 10.42
N GLU A 386 36.96 8.05 11.71
CA GLU A 386 37.86 7.05 12.31
C GLU A 386 37.10 5.82 12.86
N GLY A 387 35.79 5.74 12.68
CA GLY A 387 35.02 4.53 12.96
C GLY A 387 34.97 3.62 11.73
N ALA A 388 35.55 2.42 11.83
CA ALA A 388 35.45 1.38 10.81
C ALA A 388 33.98 1.16 10.41
N ARG A 389 33.63 1.47 9.15
CA ARG A 389 32.36 1.06 8.57
C ARG A 389 32.34 -0.47 8.58
N MET A 390 31.35 -1.08 9.23
CA MET A 390 31.06 -2.50 9.01
C MET A 390 30.82 -2.69 7.50
N PRO A 391 31.51 -3.62 6.83
CA PRO A 391 31.28 -3.88 5.42
C PRO A 391 29.83 -4.32 5.25
N ILE A 392 29.15 -3.76 4.24
CA ILE A 392 27.81 -4.22 3.85
C ILE A 392 28.00 -5.65 3.31
N PRO A 393 27.28 -6.66 3.83
CA PRO A 393 27.40 -8.02 3.34
C PRO A 393 27.17 -8.06 1.83
N PRO A 394 27.96 -8.82 1.06
CA PRO A 394 27.91 -8.85 -0.41
C PRO A 394 26.56 -9.28 -1.00
N ASN A 395 25.65 -9.79 -0.15
CA ASN A 395 24.31 -10.26 -0.50
C ASN A 395 23.17 -9.38 0.03
N PHE A 396 23.47 -8.20 0.58
CA PHE A 396 22.43 -7.27 1.05
C PHE A 396 21.55 -6.81 -0.13
N GLY A 397 20.29 -7.26 -0.15
CA GLY A 397 19.32 -6.93 -1.20
C GLY A 397 19.18 -7.94 -2.36
N LYS A 398 19.79 -9.13 -2.28
CA LYS A 398 19.53 -10.24 -3.22
C LYS A 398 18.53 -11.24 -2.61
N GLU A 399 17.58 -11.73 -3.42
CA GLU A 399 16.57 -12.73 -3.00
C GLU A 399 17.23 -14.02 -2.44
N PRO A 400 16.58 -14.74 -1.51
CA PRO A 400 17.24 -15.78 -0.71
C PRO A 400 17.46 -17.05 -1.52
N LEU A 401 18.65 -17.21 -2.11
CA LEU A 401 19.10 -18.48 -2.67
C LEU A 401 19.75 -19.33 -1.57
N GLY A 402 18.95 -19.85 -0.64
CA GLY A 402 19.37 -20.88 0.32
C GLY A 402 20.62 -20.55 1.16
N SER A 403 21.13 -21.54 1.88
CA SER A 403 22.44 -21.47 2.55
C SER A 403 23.55 -21.61 1.51
N HIS A 404 24.50 -20.67 1.47
CA HIS A 404 25.71 -20.78 0.66
C HIS A 404 26.83 -21.41 1.50
N THR A 405 27.41 -22.51 1.02
CA THR A 405 28.49 -23.23 1.71
C THR A 405 29.76 -23.20 0.86
N GLU A 406 30.85 -22.66 1.40
CA GLU A 406 32.16 -22.61 0.74
C GLU A 406 33.23 -23.35 1.56
N ILE A 407 34.02 -24.20 0.90
CA ILE A 407 35.08 -25.00 1.54
C ILE A 407 36.38 -24.21 1.52
N ILE A 408 36.87 -23.78 2.69
CA ILE A 408 38.06 -22.94 2.81
C ILE A 408 39.36 -23.73 3.07
N ALA A 409 39.24 -24.95 3.61
CA ALA A 409 40.38 -25.85 3.78
C ALA A 409 39.91 -27.31 3.77
N ARG A 410 40.72 -28.20 3.20
CA ARG A 410 40.49 -29.65 3.27
C ARG A 410 41.78 -30.44 3.30
N ALA A 411 41.78 -31.57 3.97
CA ALA A 411 42.86 -32.53 3.93
C ALA A 411 42.33 -33.94 3.68
N LYS A 412 42.98 -34.66 2.77
CA LYS A 412 42.69 -36.08 2.58
C LYS A 412 43.25 -36.90 3.74
N SER A 413 42.67 -38.08 3.98
CA SER A 413 43.17 -39.01 4.98
C SER A 413 44.61 -39.42 4.69
N LYS A 414 45.31 -39.95 5.70
CA LYS A 414 46.69 -40.43 5.55
C LYS A 414 46.81 -41.58 4.53
N ALA A 415 45.73 -42.37 4.36
CA ALA A 415 45.64 -43.42 3.35
C ALA A 415 45.52 -42.88 1.91
N GLU A 416 45.00 -41.66 1.75
CA GLU A 416 44.73 -41.02 0.45
C GLU A 416 45.75 -39.93 0.09
N GLY A 417 46.89 -39.89 0.77
CA GLY A 417 48.04 -39.04 0.45
C GLY A 417 48.22 -37.81 1.32
N GLY A 418 47.33 -37.56 2.30
CA GLY A 418 47.54 -36.56 3.37
C GLY A 418 47.72 -35.11 2.90
N GLN A 419 47.38 -34.80 1.65
CA GLN A 419 47.58 -33.48 1.06
C GLN A 419 46.55 -32.50 1.64
N VAL A 420 47.05 -31.38 2.17
CA VAL A 420 46.24 -30.27 2.69
C VAL A 420 46.13 -29.20 1.62
N GLU A 421 44.91 -28.84 1.27
CA GLU A 421 44.56 -27.74 0.38
C GLU A 421 43.90 -26.63 1.20
N MET A 422 44.32 -25.38 0.99
CA MET A 422 43.72 -24.22 1.65
C MET A 422 43.45 -23.11 0.64
N ALA A 423 42.38 -22.36 0.89
CA ALA A 423 42.10 -21.10 0.22
C ALA A 423 43.25 -20.11 0.45
N SER A 424 43.51 -19.28 -0.55
CA SER A 424 44.51 -18.22 -0.46
C SER A 424 44.08 -17.10 0.48
N ASP A 425 45.03 -16.34 1.02
CA ASP A 425 44.74 -15.18 1.89
C ASP A 425 43.78 -14.16 1.23
N ALA A 426 43.85 -14.04 -0.10
CA ALA A 426 42.97 -13.16 -0.88
C ALA A 426 41.54 -13.72 -1.03
N GLU A 427 41.34 -15.03 -0.91
CA GLU A 427 40.02 -15.67 -0.89
C GLU A 427 39.42 -15.62 0.52
N LEU A 428 40.22 -15.86 1.56
CA LEU A 428 39.81 -15.69 2.95
C LEU A 428 39.39 -14.25 3.26
N ALA A 429 40.12 -13.26 2.73
CA ALA A 429 39.76 -11.85 2.87
C ALA A 429 38.44 -11.47 2.17
N LYS A 430 38.03 -12.17 1.09
CA LYS A 430 36.72 -11.95 0.45
C LYS A 430 35.57 -12.48 1.31
N LEU A 431 35.87 -13.42 2.21
CA LEU A 431 34.95 -14.01 3.17
C LEU A 431 35.06 -13.35 4.56
N ASP A 432 35.71 -12.19 4.68
CA ASP A 432 35.96 -11.49 5.96
C ASP A 432 36.58 -12.40 7.04
N LEU A 433 37.41 -13.36 6.63
CA LEU A 433 38.11 -14.27 7.56
C LEU A 433 39.58 -13.87 7.70
N GLU A 434 40.03 -13.72 8.95
CA GLU A 434 41.44 -13.49 9.24
C GLU A 434 42.25 -14.79 9.06
N PRO A 435 43.34 -14.78 8.26
CA PRO A 435 44.15 -15.98 8.01
C PRO A 435 44.67 -16.65 9.29
N GLU A 436 44.99 -15.87 10.33
CA GLU A 436 45.48 -16.38 11.60
C GLU A 436 44.42 -17.21 12.36
N MET A 437 43.16 -16.80 12.35
CA MET A 437 42.07 -17.55 12.99
C MET A 437 41.79 -18.87 12.26
N VAL A 438 41.75 -18.83 10.93
CA VAL A 438 41.55 -20.03 10.09
C VAL A 438 42.68 -21.04 10.30
N ASP A 439 43.91 -20.55 10.44
CA ASP A 439 45.07 -21.38 10.73
C ASP A 439 45.03 -22.04 12.12
N GLN A 440 44.47 -21.36 13.12
CA GLN A 440 44.26 -21.91 14.46
C GLN A 440 43.19 -23.01 14.42
N LEU A 441 42.02 -22.72 13.82
CA LEU A 441 40.93 -23.68 13.68
C LEU A 441 41.38 -24.94 12.92
N ARG A 442 42.16 -24.77 11.85
CA ARG A 442 42.78 -25.90 11.14
C ARG A 442 43.57 -26.81 12.06
N LYS A 443 44.43 -26.24 12.91
CA LYS A 443 45.28 -27.05 13.81
C LYS A 443 44.42 -27.84 14.79
N GLU A 444 43.31 -27.27 15.25
CA GLU A 444 42.36 -27.96 16.14
C GLU A 444 41.63 -29.08 15.41
N VAL A 445 41.08 -28.82 14.23
CA VAL A 445 40.40 -29.83 13.40
C VAL A 445 41.35 -30.96 13.02
N GLN A 446 42.59 -30.64 12.63
CA GLN A 446 43.62 -31.64 12.32
C GLN A 446 44.01 -32.48 13.55
N LYS A 447 44.10 -31.86 14.74
CA LYS A 447 44.37 -32.57 15.99
C LYS A 447 43.25 -33.56 16.33
N MET A 448 42.00 -33.20 16.05
CA MET A 448 40.84 -34.08 16.25
C MET A 448 40.74 -35.18 15.18
N ALA A 449 41.04 -34.87 13.92
CA ALA A 449 40.96 -35.80 12.79
C ALA A 449 42.01 -36.92 12.84
N LYS A 450 43.17 -36.69 13.49
CA LYS A 450 44.29 -37.64 13.58
C LYS A 450 44.78 -38.10 12.19
N GLU A 451 44.36 -39.29 11.75
CA GLU A 451 44.72 -39.89 10.46
C GLU A 451 43.58 -39.83 9.43
N LYS A 452 42.40 -39.34 9.83
CA LYS A 452 41.19 -39.21 9.02
C LYS A 452 41.23 -37.92 8.18
N GLY A 453 40.49 -37.93 7.07
CA GLY A 453 40.28 -36.73 6.26
C GLY A 453 39.42 -35.72 7.01
N TRP A 454 39.55 -34.44 6.64
CA TRP A 454 38.76 -33.38 7.23
C TRP A 454 38.58 -32.21 6.26
N LYS A 455 37.54 -31.39 6.49
CA LYS A 455 37.26 -30.17 5.74
C LYS A 455 36.72 -29.08 6.66
N ILE A 456 36.93 -27.83 6.30
CA ILE A 456 36.40 -26.65 6.98
C ILE A 456 35.53 -25.90 5.98
N GLU A 457 34.29 -25.64 6.38
CA GLU A 457 33.26 -25.01 5.55
C GLU A 457 32.72 -23.76 6.23
N VAL A 458 32.45 -22.72 5.44
CA VAL A 458 31.79 -21.49 5.87
C VAL A 458 30.37 -21.52 5.35
N VAL A 459 29.39 -21.37 6.24
CA VAL A 459 27.97 -21.40 5.92
C VAL A 459 27.36 -20.02 6.15
N ASP A 460 26.89 -19.40 5.05
CA ASP A 460 26.18 -18.13 5.06
C ASP A 460 24.69 -18.38 4.80
N ALA A 461 23.85 -18.16 5.82
CA ALA A 461 22.40 -18.28 5.73
C ALA A 461 21.69 -16.92 5.92
N PRO A 462 20.62 -16.61 5.17
CA PRO A 462 19.94 -15.31 5.27
C PRO A 462 19.32 -15.08 6.65
N GLY A 463 19.83 -14.09 7.40
CA GLY A 463 19.32 -13.74 8.73
C GLY A 463 19.96 -14.48 9.89
N GLU A 464 20.93 -15.36 9.63
CA GLU A 464 21.73 -16.06 10.63
C GLU A 464 23.18 -15.55 10.61
N VAL A 465 23.90 -15.75 11.72
CA VAL A 465 25.31 -15.38 11.83
C VAL A 465 26.12 -16.39 11.01
N ARG A 466 27.14 -15.93 10.27
CA ARG A 466 28.06 -16.80 9.52
C ARG A 466 28.66 -17.87 10.43
N GLU A 467 28.49 -19.14 10.08
CA GLU A 467 29.03 -20.28 10.82
C GLU A 467 30.26 -20.85 10.13
N ILE A 468 31.27 -21.26 10.90
CA ILE A 468 32.47 -21.94 10.40
C ILE A 468 32.52 -23.33 11.02
N LEU A 469 32.40 -24.36 10.19
CA LEU A 469 32.25 -25.76 10.62
C LEU A 469 33.48 -26.57 10.21
N GLY A 470 34.08 -27.27 11.18
CA GLY A 470 35.12 -28.27 10.94
C GLY A 470 34.51 -29.68 10.93
N ILE A 471 34.59 -30.38 9.79
CA ILE A 471 34.01 -31.72 9.58
C ILE A 471 35.14 -32.73 9.42
N VAL A 472 35.08 -33.85 10.16
CA VAL A 472 36.03 -34.97 10.08
C VAL A 472 35.34 -36.17 9.44
N ASP A 473 35.99 -36.81 8.46
CA ASP A 473 35.46 -37.98 7.78
C ASP A 473 35.39 -39.17 8.75
N ASN A 474 34.27 -39.91 8.76
CA ASN A 474 34.11 -41.11 9.57
C ASN A 474 34.07 -42.35 8.65
N ASP A 475 34.96 -43.31 8.88
CA ASP A 475 35.14 -44.50 8.02
C ASP A 475 34.09 -45.61 8.21
N GLU A 476 32.95 -45.33 8.85
CA GLU A 476 31.87 -46.32 9.00
C GLU A 476 30.76 -46.00 8.00
N LYS A 477 30.64 -46.87 6.99
CA LYS A 477 29.47 -46.94 6.11
C LYS A 477 28.27 -47.31 6.96
N ASP A 478 27.42 -46.34 7.28
CA ASP A 478 25.99 -46.55 7.50
C ASP A 478 25.20 -45.28 7.17
N ASP A 479 23.99 -45.53 6.71
CA ASP A 479 23.00 -44.64 6.11
C ASP A 479 22.40 -43.66 7.14
N ASP A 480 22.22 -42.41 6.70
CA ASP A 480 21.39 -41.33 7.28
C ASP A 480 21.73 -40.73 8.68
N THR A 481 21.52 -39.41 8.79
CA THR A 481 21.56 -38.49 9.95
C THR A 481 22.89 -37.87 10.48
N THR A 482 23.02 -36.55 10.21
CA THR A 482 23.63 -35.44 10.99
C THR A 482 25.10 -35.54 11.49
N PRO A 483 26.03 -34.72 10.96
CA PRO A 483 27.37 -34.55 11.53
C PRO A 483 27.36 -33.66 12.79
N GLU A 484 28.15 -34.02 13.82
CA GLU A 484 28.39 -33.17 15.00
C GLU A 484 29.16 -31.89 14.61
N ALA A 485 28.48 -30.75 14.72
CA ALA A 485 29.07 -29.41 14.60
C ALA A 485 29.69 -28.97 15.94
N VAL A 486 30.88 -28.34 15.88
CA VAL A 486 31.51 -27.71 17.05
C VAL A 486 31.28 -26.20 16.97
N GLU A 487 30.41 -25.67 17.82
CA GLU A 487 30.22 -24.23 18.03
C GLU A 487 31.19 -23.68 19.10
N THR A 488 31.92 -22.60 18.80
CA THR A 488 32.66 -21.82 19.81
C THR A 488 31.87 -20.55 20.19
N LYS A 489 31.32 -20.52 21.41
CA LYS A 489 30.75 -19.33 22.04
C LYS A 489 31.86 -18.52 22.72
N ALA A 490 31.92 -17.22 22.45
CA ALA A 490 32.77 -16.27 23.17
C ALA A 490 32.17 -16.00 24.56
N GLU A 491 32.94 -16.27 25.62
CA GLU A 491 32.57 -16.02 27.01
C GLU A 491 32.60 -14.51 27.33
N GLY A 492 31.52 -14.03 27.97
CA GLY A 492 31.46 -12.73 28.64
C GLY A 492 31.94 -12.86 30.08
N ASP A 493 32.85 -11.97 30.46
CA ASP A 493 33.48 -11.89 31.79
C ASP A 493 32.53 -11.18 32.79
N GLU A 494 32.20 -11.85 33.90
CA GLU A 494 31.40 -11.32 35.00
C GLU A 494 32.29 -10.65 36.06
N GLY A 495 31.93 -9.42 36.41
CA GLY A 495 31.82 -8.99 37.81
C GLY A 495 33.08 -8.47 38.51
N SER A 496 33.20 -7.14 38.58
CA SER A 496 33.79 -6.47 39.74
C SER A 496 32.72 -5.68 40.49
N GLU A 497 32.56 -5.99 41.78
CA GLU A 497 31.83 -5.18 42.75
C GLU A 497 32.45 -3.78 42.86
N GLU A 498 31.64 -2.73 43.02
CA GLU A 498 31.59 -1.97 44.28
C GLU A 498 30.55 -0.81 44.22
N VAL A 499 29.66 -0.84 45.22
CA VAL A 499 29.20 0.26 46.10
C VAL A 499 28.56 1.51 45.48
N TYR A 500 27.24 1.63 45.71
CA TYR A 500 26.48 2.88 45.65
C TYR A 500 26.95 3.86 46.72
N LYS A 501 27.14 5.12 46.31
CA LYS A 501 27.09 6.27 47.20
C LYS A 501 26.16 7.31 46.57
N ASP A 502 25.00 7.49 47.19
CA ASP A 502 24.12 8.64 46.98
C ASP A 502 24.86 9.92 47.38
N GLU A 503 24.70 10.99 46.60
CA GLU A 503 24.21 12.30 47.04
C GLU A 503 24.35 13.37 45.93
N LEU A 504 23.20 14.05 45.71
CA LEU A 504 22.94 15.36 45.07
C LEU A 504 22.94 15.48 43.53
#